data_AF-A0A3B8MX24-F1
#
_entry.id   AF-A0A3B8MX24-F1
#
_cell.length_a   1.000
_cell.length_b   1.000
_cell.length_c   1.000
_cell.angle_alpha   90.00
_cell.angle_beta   90.00
_cell.angle_gamma   90.00
#
_symmetry.space_group_name_H-M   'P 1'
#
loop_
_entity.id
_entity.type
_entity.pdbx_description
1 polymer ?
#
loop_
_entity_poly.entity_id
_entity_poly.type
_entity_poly.pdbx_seq_one_letter_code
_entity_poly.pdbx_strand_id
1 'polypeptide(L)' 'SWEDAIHKAVEEAAKSIDNISGIEVVNQTANVKNGKIVEYKANIQIAYRADKELD' A
#
# COMPACT_ATOMS: atom_id res chain seq x y z
N SER A 1 -8.51 6.81 5.93
CA SER A 1 -8.66 7.37 4.57
C SER A 1 -8.02 6.42 3.58
N TRP A 2 -8.10 6.65 2.26
CA TRP A 2 -7.31 5.85 1.31
C TRP A 2 -5.81 6.08 1.47
N GLU A 3 -5.39 7.32 1.77
CA GLU A 3 -4.01 7.66 2.14
C GLU A 3 -3.47 6.75 3.25
N ASP A 4 -4.19 6.65 4.38
CA ASP A 4 -3.82 5.78 5.51
C ASP A 4 -3.77 4.28 5.12
N ALA A 5 -4.67 3.83 4.23
CA ALA A 5 -4.65 2.45 3.74
C ALA A 5 -3.43 2.17 2.85
N ILE A 6 -2.99 3.15 2.05
CA ILE A 6 -1.77 3.04 1.24
C ILE A 6 -0.55 2.99 2.15
N HIS A 7 -0.41 3.92 3.11
CA HIS A 7 0.73 3.93 4.05
C HIS A 7 0.84 2.61 4.81
N LYS A 8 -0.27 2.09 5.35
CA LYS A 8 -0.30 0.79 6.04
C LYS A 8 0.13 -0.38 5.14
N ALA A 9 -0.31 -0.39 3.89
CA ALA A 9 0.08 -1.43 2.95
C ALA A 9 1.58 -1.38 2.62
N VAL A 10 2.15 -0.18 2.48
CA VAL A 10 3.60 0.02 2.29
C VAL A 10 4.38 -0.40 3.54
N GLU A 11 3.96 0.04 4.72
CA GLU A 11 4.59 -0.32 6.00
C GLU A 11 4.59 -1.83 6.24
N GLU A 12 3.50 -2.52 5.93
CA GLU A 12 3.42 -3.97 6.07
C GLU A 12 4.38 -4.66 5.10
N ALA A 13 4.40 -4.25 3.83
CA ALA A 13 5.30 -4.83 2.84
C ALA A 13 6.78 -4.60 3.16
N ALA A 14 7.12 -3.43 3.71
CA ALA A 14 8.48 -3.08 4.11
C ALA A 14 9.05 -3.98 5.23
N LYS A 15 8.21 -4.79 5.90
CA LYS A 15 8.68 -5.80 6.86
C LYS A 15 9.33 -7.01 6.20
N SER A 16 9.12 -7.22 4.89
CA SER A 16 9.60 -8.40 4.16
C SER A 16 10.30 -8.07 2.83
N ILE A 17 10.08 -6.87 2.29
CA ILE A 17 10.67 -6.42 1.03
C ILE A 17 11.55 -5.21 1.34
N ASP A 18 12.86 -5.39 1.19
CA ASP A 18 13.83 -4.30 1.27
C ASP A 18 13.78 -3.42 0.01
N ASN A 19 14.32 -2.21 0.11
CA ASN A 19 14.54 -1.30 -1.02
C ASN A 19 13.28 -0.99 -1.85
N ILE A 20 12.11 -0.87 -1.20
CA ILE A 20 10.90 -0.32 -1.83
C ILE A 20 11.19 1.09 -2.33
N SER A 21 11.00 1.34 -3.62
CA SER A 21 11.30 2.60 -4.29
C SER A 21 10.05 3.35 -4.76
N GLY A 22 8.91 2.67 -4.83
CA GLY A 22 7.64 3.29 -5.21
C GLY A 22 6.47 2.33 -5.16
N ILE A 23 5.28 2.89 -5.34
CA ILE A 23 4.03 2.12 -5.46
C ILE A 23 3.18 2.67 -6.61
N GLU A 24 2.33 1.80 -7.15
CA GLU A 24 1.24 2.17 -8.03
C GLU A 24 -0.09 1.78 -7.36
N VAL A 25 -1.03 2.73 -7.30
CA VAL A 25 -2.37 2.45 -6.77
C VAL A 25 -3.23 1.87 -7.89
N VAL A 26 -3.50 0.57 -7.82
CA VAL A 26 -4.31 -0.14 -8.82
C VAL A 26 -5.78 0.22 -8.69
N ASN A 27 -6.30 0.21 -7.46
CA ASN A 27 -7.64 0.71 -7.17
C ASN A 27 -7.82 1.05 -5.68
N GLN A 28 -8.91 1.76 -5.44
CA GLN A 28 -9.37 2.18 -4.13
C GLN A 28 -10.82 1.72 -3.95
N THR A 29 -11.10 1.06 -2.83
CA THR A 29 -12.44 0.58 -2.49
C THR A 29 -12.77 0.91 -1.05
N ALA A 30 -14.02 0.69 -0.64
CA ALA A 30 -14.45 0.94 0.73
C ALA A 30 -15.57 -0.02 1.13
N ASN A 31 -15.58 -0.42 2.41
CA ASN A 31 -16.72 -1.13 2.99
C ASN A 31 -17.76 -0.11 3.48
N VAL A 32 -19.03 -0.36 3.18
CA VAL A 32 -20.16 0.47 3.62
C VAL A 32 -21.04 -0.34 4.57
N LYS A 33 -21.39 0.25 5.72
CA LYS A 33 -22.34 -0.30 6.68
C LYS A 33 -23.33 0.78 7.09
N ASN A 34 -24.63 0.48 6.98
CA ASN A 34 -25.73 1.40 7.31
C ASN A 34 -25.59 2.77 6.61
N GLY A 35 -25.25 2.76 5.32
CA GLY A 35 -25.07 3.98 4.53
C GLY A 35 -23.82 4.81 4.86
N LYS A 36 -22.92 4.30 5.72
CA LYS A 36 -21.68 4.98 6.09
C LYS A 36 -20.47 4.14 5.69
N ILE A 37 -19.43 4.79 5.18
CA ILE A 37 -18.14 4.14 4.96
C ILE A 37 -17.54 3.80 6.33
N VAL A 38 -17.13 2.54 6.51
CA VAL A 38 -16.52 2.05 7.76
C VAL A 38 -15.06 1.65 7.60
N GLU A 39 -14.60 1.42 6.38
CA GLU A 39 -13.22 1.03 6.09
C GLU A 39 -12.85 1.45 4.68
N TYR A 40 -11.62 1.93 4.52
CA TYR A 40 -11.01 2.27 3.23
C TYR A 40 -9.94 1.23 2.91
N LYS A 41 -9.89 0.79 1.65
CA LYS A 41 -8.96 -0.23 1.18
C LYS A 41 -8.24 0.29 -0.06
N ALA A 42 -6.95 0.01 -0.14
CA ALA A 42 -6.12 0.31 -1.30
C ALA A 42 -5.47 -0.99 -1.78
N ASN A 43 -5.58 -1.27 -3.08
CA ASN A 43 -4.80 -2.30 -3.73
C ASN A 43 -3.61 -1.60 -4.41
N ILE A 44 -2.40 -1.99 -4.02
CA ILE A 44 -1.17 -1.38 -4.52
C ILE A 44 -0.25 -2.43 -5.16
N GLN A 45 0.51 -2.01 -6.16
CA GLN A 45 1.68 -2.72 -6.64
C GLN A 45 2.93 -2.04 -6.09
N ILE A 46 3.94 -2.83 -5.74
CA ILE A 46 5.18 -2.35 -5.11
C ILE A 46 6.32 -2.50 -6.10
N ALA A 47 7.03 -1.39 -6.33
CA ALA A 47 8.31 -1.39 -7.01
C ALA A 47 9.41 -1.42 -5.96
N TYR A 48 10.34 -2.37 -6.10
CA TYR A 48 11.51 -2.47 -5.24
C TYR A 48 12.73 -2.82 -6.08
N ARG A 49 13.91 -2.47 -5.57
CA ARG A 49 15.19 -2.80 -6.20
C ARG A 49 15.66 -4.17 -5.70
N ALA A 50 15.93 -5.08 -6.63
CA ALA A 50 16.32 -6.46 -6.32
C ALA A 50 17.83 -6.62 -6.06
N ASP A 51 18.62 -5.67 -6.53
CA ASP A 51 20.05 -5.58 -6.26
C ASP A 51 20.30 -5.11 -4.82
N LYS A 52 21.25 -5.77 -4.16
CA LYS A 52 21.72 -5.42 -2.80
C LYS A 52 22.90 -4.45 -2.81
N GLU A 53 23.37 -4.05 -3.99
CA GLU A 53 24.45 -3.07 -4.08
C GLU A 53 23.85 -1.67 -3.94
N LEU A 54 24.07 -1.10 -2.77
CA LEU A 54 23.93 0.32 -2.51
C LEU A 54 25.09 1.01 -3.23
N ASP A 55 24.79 2.02 -4.05
CA ASP A 55 25.78 3.05 -4.39
C ASP A 55 26.36 3.69 -3.11
#